data_AF-A0A239BBH7-F1
#
_entry.id   AF-A0A239BBH7-F1
#
_cell.length_a   1.000
_cell.length_b   1.000
_cell.length_c   1.000
_cell.angle_alpha   90.00
_cell.angle_beta   90.00
_cell.angle_gamma   90.00
#
_symmetry.space_group_name_H-M   'P 1'
#
loop_
_entity.id
_entity.type
_entity.pdbx_description
1 polymer ?
#
loop_
_entity_poly.entity_id
_entity_poly.type
_entity_poly.pdbx_seq_one_letter_code
_entity_poly.pdbx_strand_id
1 'polypeptide(L)'
;MRLIVSTAVAVMIMALTPLPAVAARAAAVFVEVNPSTVPAGDEVSLRASCDDNLKAATVSAEPIGSVPVKPEFGFLIATAKVPAGQRAGAYKITLTCPDGKTASTTLHVVAKVEPSRGPATGGGGTAPERTASLLIGGGLAAMLVAAGLAVLALRRRRLG
;
A
#
# COMPACT_ATOMS: atom_id res chain seq x y z
N MET A 1 58.69 -44.52 46.61
CA MET A 1 58.46 -43.21 45.93
C MET A 1 58.56 -43.44 44.42
N ARG A 2 57.68 -42.79 43.63
CA ARG A 2 57.37 -42.97 42.18
C ARG A 2 56.18 -43.92 41.99
N LEU A 3 54.90 -43.49 41.87
CA LEU A 3 54.26 -42.60 40.88
C LEU A 3 54.59 -43.09 39.44
N ILE A 4 53.69 -43.21 38.46
CA ILE A 4 52.61 -42.31 38.07
C ILE A 4 51.55 -43.10 37.26
N VAL A 5 50.32 -42.69 37.45
CA VAL A 5 49.04 -43.14 36.90
C VAL A 5 48.91 -42.84 35.41
N SER A 6 48.30 -43.76 34.65
CA SER A 6 47.94 -43.60 33.23
C SER A 6 46.99 -42.42 33.03
N THR A 7 47.49 -41.35 32.41
CA THR A 7 46.71 -40.20 31.96
C THR A 7 46.03 -40.50 30.62
N ALA A 8 44.73 -40.76 30.63
CA ALA A 8 43.89 -40.67 29.43
C ALA A 8 43.35 -39.24 29.33
N VAL A 9 44.02 -38.39 28.54
CA VAL A 9 43.56 -37.04 28.24
C VAL A 9 42.51 -37.14 27.12
N ALA A 10 41.23 -37.06 27.50
CA ALA A 10 40.13 -36.89 26.55
C ALA A 10 40.12 -35.42 26.10
N VAL A 11 40.61 -35.19 24.88
CA VAL A 11 40.59 -33.87 24.22
C VAL A 11 39.17 -33.61 23.73
N MET A 12 38.39 -32.82 24.48
CA MET A 12 37.07 -32.35 24.07
C MET A 12 37.24 -31.10 23.18
N ILE A 13 37.24 -31.29 21.86
CA ILE A 13 37.24 -30.19 20.88
C ILE A 13 35.81 -29.66 20.79
N MET A 14 35.55 -28.57 21.50
CA MET A 14 34.33 -27.79 21.37
C MET A 14 34.36 -27.07 20.02
N ALA A 15 33.66 -27.62 19.02
CA ALA A 15 33.51 -26.99 17.72
C ALA A 15 32.67 -25.71 17.86
N LEU A 16 33.33 -24.56 18.00
CA LEU A 16 32.70 -23.26 17.78
C LEU A 16 32.36 -23.19 16.29
N THR A 17 31.10 -23.46 15.94
CA THR A 17 30.58 -23.13 14.63
C THR A 17 30.37 -21.61 14.58
N PRO A 18 31.02 -20.87 13.67
CA PRO A 18 30.72 -19.46 13.49
C PRO A 18 29.31 -19.34 12.91
N LEU A 19 28.42 -18.70 13.65
CA LEU A 19 27.16 -18.20 13.10
C LEU A 19 27.49 -17.30 11.90
N PRO A 20 26.72 -17.36 10.79
CA PRO A 20 26.92 -16.42 9.70
C PRO A 20 26.70 -15.01 10.23
N ALA A 21 27.75 -14.19 10.18
CA ALA A 21 27.67 -12.78 10.51
C ALA A 21 26.66 -12.13 9.54
N VAL A 22 25.48 -11.78 10.05
CA VAL A 22 24.55 -10.92 9.32
C VAL A 22 25.25 -9.57 9.26
N ALA A 23 25.74 -9.19 8.08
CA ALA A 23 26.38 -7.91 7.87
C ALA A 23 25.43 -6.79 8.28
N ALA A 24 25.67 -6.17 9.43
CA ALA A 24 25.06 -4.90 9.80
C ALA A 24 25.47 -3.90 8.71
N ARG A 25 24.52 -3.48 7.88
CA ARG A 25 24.76 -2.48 6.82
C ARG A 25 25.10 -1.15 7.50
N ALA A 26 26.38 -0.94 7.79
CA ALA A 26 26.94 0.39 7.99
C ALA A 26 26.41 1.28 6.86
N ALA A 27 25.91 2.49 7.19
CA ALA A 27 25.22 3.42 6.30
C ALA A 27 25.81 3.40 4.88
N ALA A 28 25.27 2.51 4.05
CA ALA A 28 25.84 2.19 2.76
C ALA A 28 25.36 3.24 1.77
N VAL A 29 26.17 3.61 0.79
CA VAL A 29 25.68 4.43 -0.31
C VAL A 29 24.47 3.71 -0.94
N PHE A 30 23.29 4.34 -0.90
CA PHE A 30 22.04 3.73 -1.34
C PHE A 30 21.13 4.73 -2.02
N VAL A 31 20.25 4.22 -2.87
CA VAL A 31 19.14 4.98 -3.46
C VAL A 31 17.88 4.15 -3.38
N GLU A 32 16.82 4.78 -2.91
CA GLU A 32 15.48 4.24 -2.73
C GLU A 32 14.50 5.11 -3.50
N VAL A 33 13.55 4.47 -4.17
CA VAL A 33 12.47 5.15 -4.88
C VAL A 33 11.15 4.67 -4.32
N ASN A 34 10.27 5.61 -3.98
CA ASN A 34 8.97 5.31 -3.41
C ASN A 34 7.88 6.12 -4.12
N PRO A 35 6.90 5.47 -4.77
CA PRO A 35 6.78 4.02 -4.94
C PRO A 35 7.81 3.43 -5.93
N SER A 36 8.09 2.13 -5.83
CA SER A 36 8.94 1.39 -6.79
C SER A 36 8.20 1.00 -8.06
N THR A 37 6.88 1.15 -8.07
CA THR A 37 6.01 0.97 -9.25
C THR A 37 5.09 2.17 -9.37
N VAL A 38 5.09 2.85 -10.52
CA VAL A 38 4.35 4.09 -10.72
C VAL A 38 3.74 4.12 -12.13
N PRO A 39 2.49 4.58 -12.31
CA PRO A 39 1.97 4.82 -13.65
C PRO A 39 2.65 6.03 -14.29
N ALA A 40 2.75 6.03 -15.61
CA ALA A 40 3.25 7.18 -16.34
C ALA A 40 2.41 8.45 -16.03
N GLY A 41 3.06 9.58 -15.80
CA GLY A 41 2.42 10.87 -15.48
C GLY A 41 2.39 11.22 -13.99
N ASP A 42 2.69 10.27 -13.10
CA ASP A 42 2.68 10.47 -11.66
C ASP A 42 4.10 10.75 -11.11
N GLU A 43 4.19 11.09 -9.82
CA GLU A 43 5.43 11.47 -9.14
C GLU A 43 6.00 10.33 -8.29
N VAL A 44 7.33 10.32 -8.16
CA VAL A 44 8.07 9.43 -7.28
C VAL A 44 8.94 10.23 -6.33
N SER A 45 9.01 9.78 -5.08
CA SER A 45 9.96 10.29 -4.10
C SER A 45 11.28 9.51 -4.19
N LEU A 46 12.38 10.24 -4.13
CA LEU A 46 13.74 9.73 -4.15
C LEU A 46 14.34 9.97 -2.77
N ARG A 47 14.89 8.90 -2.18
CA ARG A 47 15.65 8.96 -0.94
C ARG A 47 16.98 8.28 -1.13
N ALA A 48 18.06 9.00 -0.90
CA ALA A 48 19.41 8.53 -1.10
C ALA A 48 20.28 8.78 0.14
N SER A 49 21.38 8.06 0.21
CA SER A 49 22.47 8.32 1.13
C SER A 49 23.78 8.14 0.40
N CYS A 50 24.68 9.08 0.59
CA CYS A 50 26.10 9.01 0.28
C CYS A 50 26.89 8.88 1.60
N ASP A 51 28.22 8.82 1.52
CA ASP A 51 29.08 8.91 2.71
C ASP A 51 28.96 10.27 3.41
N ASP A 52 28.81 11.34 2.61
CA ASP A 52 28.60 12.71 3.06
C ASP A 52 27.24 13.22 2.54
N ASN A 53 26.24 13.19 3.41
CA ASN A 53 24.88 13.65 3.10
C ASN A 53 24.70 15.17 3.25
N LEU A 54 25.77 15.94 3.51
CA LEU A 54 25.71 17.41 3.56
C LEU A 54 25.88 18.05 2.17
N LYS A 55 26.28 17.26 1.18
CA LYS A 55 26.46 17.71 -0.20
C LYS A 55 25.35 17.12 -1.08
N ALA A 56 24.85 17.93 -2.01
CA ALA A 56 23.92 17.45 -3.01
C ALA A 56 24.55 16.36 -3.89
N ALA A 57 23.75 15.37 -4.27
CA ALA A 57 24.14 14.32 -5.21
C ALA A 57 23.19 14.31 -6.41
N THR A 58 23.47 13.48 -7.41
CA THR A 58 22.64 13.40 -8.62
C THR A 58 22.06 12.01 -8.79
N VAL A 59 20.75 11.92 -8.98
CA VAL A 59 20.06 10.70 -9.38
C VAL A 59 19.73 10.79 -10.86
N SER A 60 20.05 9.77 -11.64
CA SER A 60 19.81 9.72 -13.08
C SER A 60 19.06 8.46 -13.49
N ALA A 61 18.09 8.62 -14.39
CA ALA A 61 17.44 7.51 -15.08
C ALA A 61 16.79 7.99 -16.37
N GLU A 62 16.55 7.07 -17.33
CA GLU A 62 15.85 7.38 -18.58
C GLU A 62 14.49 8.07 -18.40
N PRO A 63 13.57 7.62 -17.50
CA PRO A 63 12.24 8.22 -17.40
C PRO A 63 12.21 9.57 -16.65
N ILE A 64 13.16 9.85 -15.77
CA ILE A 64 13.15 11.04 -14.90
C ILE A 64 14.27 12.05 -15.24
N GLY A 65 15.18 11.69 -16.14
CA GLY A 65 16.36 12.48 -16.45
C GLY A 65 17.36 12.53 -15.29
N SER A 66 18.07 13.65 -15.15
CA SER A 66 19.01 13.91 -14.06
C SER A 66 18.39 14.84 -13.02
N VAL A 67 18.19 14.33 -11.82
CA VAL A 67 17.51 15.01 -10.71
C VAL A 67 18.50 15.22 -9.55
N PRO A 68 18.76 16.46 -9.13
CA PRO A 68 19.61 16.72 -7.97
C PRO A 68 18.86 16.37 -6.67
N VAL A 69 19.46 15.53 -5.83
CA VAL A 69 18.97 15.21 -4.49
C VAL A 69 19.67 16.09 -3.45
N LYS A 70 18.90 16.64 -2.50
CA LYS A 70 19.40 17.64 -1.54
C LYS A 70 19.38 17.11 -0.10
N PRO A 71 20.30 17.58 0.76
CA PRO A 71 20.31 17.24 2.18
C PRO A 71 19.00 17.60 2.88
N GLU A 72 18.35 16.61 3.48
CA GLU A 72 17.13 16.76 4.27
C GLU A 72 17.06 15.66 5.34
N PHE A 73 16.93 16.03 6.61
CA PHE A 73 16.82 15.11 7.76
C PHE A 73 17.88 13.99 7.81
N GLY A 74 19.12 14.28 7.39
CA GLY A 74 20.22 13.31 7.39
C GLY A 74 20.27 12.38 6.17
N PHE A 75 19.38 12.58 5.19
CA PHE A 75 19.36 11.88 3.90
C PHE A 75 19.41 12.88 2.75
N LEU A 76 19.47 12.35 1.53
CA LEU A 76 19.36 13.11 0.30
C LEU A 76 17.98 12.88 -0.33
N ILE A 77 17.15 13.91 -0.41
CA ILE A 77 15.75 13.81 -0.84
C ILE A 77 15.51 14.60 -2.12
N ALA A 78 14.66 14.08 -3.01
CA ALA A 78 14.04 14.81 -4.11
C ALA A 78 12.72 14.18 -4.54
N THR A 79 11.96 14.90 -5.34
CA THR A 79 10.78 14.37 -6.05
C THR A 79 11.02 14.48 -7.55
N ALA A 80 10.63 13.45 -8.29
CA ALA A 80 10.75 13.42 -9.74
C ALA A 80 9.42 12.98 -10.36
N LYS A 81 9.05 13.61 -11.49
CA LYS A 81 7.84 13.26 -12.22
C LYS A 81 8.17 12.38 -13.41
N VAL A 82 7.44 11.27 -13.55
CA VAL A 82 7.52 10.42 -14.74
C VAL A 82 6.65 11.03 -15.84
N PRO A 83 7.18 11.29 -17.05
CA PRO A 83 6.39 11.82 -18.16
C PRO A 83 5.18 10.95 -18.49
N ALA A 84 4.04 11.56 -18.83
CA ALA A 84 2.80 10.84 -19.14
C ALA A 84 2.90 9.94 -20.39
N GLY A 85 3.82 10.26 -21.31
CA GLY A 85 4.11 9.46 -22.50
C GLY A 85 5.20 8.40 -22.31
N GLN A 86 5.70 8.20 -21.07
CA GLN A 86 6.76 7.23 -20.81
C GLN A 86 6.27 5.81 -21.07
N ARG A 87 7.10 5.01 -21.74
CA ARG A 87 6.78 3.61 -22.03
C ARG A 87 6.76 2.79 -20.73
N ALA A 88 5.84 1.82 -20.64
CA ALA A 88 5.87 0.88 -19.53
C ALA A 88 7.13 0.01 -19.61
N GLY A 89 7.79 -0.22 -18.47
CA GLY A 89 9.06 -0.93 -18.41
C GLY A 89 9.76 -0.82 -17.06
N ALA A 90 10.85 -1.57 -16.91
CA ALA A 90 11.74 -1.49 -15.76
C ALA A 90 12.92 -0.57 -16.09
N TYR A 91 13.10 0.48 -15.29
CA TYR A 91 14.11 1.50 -15.49
C TYR A 91 15.12 1.50 -14.34
N LYS A 92 16.40 1.43 -14.68
CA LYS A 92 17.47 1.50 -13.69
C LYS A 92 17.68 2.97 -13.29
N ILE A 93 17.52 3.24 -12.00
CA ILE A 93 17.85 4.51 -11.36
C ILE A 93 19.26 4.40 -10.80
N THR A 94 20.12 5.37 -11.09
CA THR A 94 21.51 5.41 -10.60
C THR A 94 21.76 6.72 -9.85
N LEU A 95 22.14 6.59 -8.57
CA LEU A 95 22.69 7.66 -7.77
C LEU A 95 24.18 7.81 -8.05
N THR A 96 24.64 9.05 -8.19
CA THR A 96 26.04 9.43 -8.28
C THR A 96 26.35 10.42 -7.17
N CYS A 97 27.18 10.01 -6.23
CA CYS A 97 27.63 10.81 -5.12
C CYS A 97 28.81 11.72 -5.52
N PRO A 98 29.07 12.82 -4.79
CA PRO A 98 30.17 13.74 -5.08
C PRO A 98 31.57 13.10 -5.01
N ASP A 99 31.72 12.02 -4.26
CA ASP A 99 32.93 11.21 -4.11
C ASP A 99 33.10 10.16 -5.21
N GLY A 100 32.18 10.11 -6.20
CA GLY A 100 32.19 9.16 -7.31
C GLY A 100 31.57 7.81 -6.99
N LYS A 101 31.09 7.57 -5.75
CA LYS A 101 30.37 6.34 -5.43
C LYS A 101 29.00 6.32 -6.08
N THR A 102 28.55 5.13 -6.44
CA THR A 102 27.26 4.94 -7.10
C THR A 102 26.43 3.87 -6.42
N ALA A 103 25.12 4.08 -6.37
CA ALA A 103 24.14 3.06 -6.01
C ALA A 103 23.06 3.01 -7.08
N SER A 104 22.41 1.86 -7.25
CA SER A 104 21.32 1.73 -8.21
C SER A 104 20.13 0.96 -7.66
N THR A 105 18.94 1.38 -8.09
CA THR A 105 17.66 0.71 -7.83
C THR A 105 16.84 0.64 -9.11
N THR A 106 15.70 -0.04 -9.08
CA THR A 106 14.82 -0.22 -10.25
C THR A 106 13.48 0.44 -9.98
N LEU A 107 13.02 1.25 -10.93
CA LEU A 107 11.67 1.81 -11.00
C LEU A 107 10.87 1.10 -12.09
N HIS A 108 9.70 0.60 -11.74
CA HIS A 108 8.77 0.01 -12.69
C HIS A 108 7.74 1.05 -13.11
N VAL A 109 7.76 1.44 -14.38
CA VAL A 109 6.72 2.28 -14.96
C VAL A 109 5.65 1.37 -15.55
N VAL A 110 4.41 1.58 -15.13
CA VAL A 110 3.24 0.84 -15.65
C VAL A 110 2.38 1.75 -16.52
N ALA A 111 1.62 1.14 -17.42
CA ALA A 111 0.63 1.86 -18.19
C ALA A 111 -0.46 2.40 -17.24
N LYS A 112 -0.83 3.67 -17.41
CA LYS A 112 -1.95 4.26 -16.69
C LYS A 112 -3.24 3.67 -17.26
N VAL A 113 -3.80 2.70 -16.55
CA VAL A 113 -5.09 2.09 -16.87
C VAL A 113 -6.13 2.61 -15.89
N GLU A 114 -7.21 3.16 -16.41
CA GLU A 114 -8.36 3.51 -15.57
C GLU A 114 -9.06 2.20 -15.17
N PRO A 115 -9.22 1.89 -13.87
CA PRO A 115 -9.94 0.70 -13.46
C PRO A 115 -11.38 0.78 -13.99
N SER A 116 -11.80 -0.22 -14.76
CA SER A 116 -13.22 -0.35 -15.11
C SER A 116 -14.01 -0.52 -13.83
N ARG A 117 -15.02 0.33 -13.58
CA ARG A 117 -15.96 0.13 -12.47
C ARG A 117 -16.46 -1.32 -12.52
N GLY A 118 -16.30 -2.04 -11.41
CA GLY A 118 -16.82 -3.40 -11.29
C GLY A 118 -18.33 -3.42 -11.56
N PRO A 119 -18.91 -4.58 -11.93
CA PRO A 119 -20.33 -4.68 -12.20
C PRO A 119 -21.13 -4.12 -11.02
N ALA A 120 -22.10 -3.25 -11.31
CA ALA A 120 -22.97 -2.66 -10.31
C ALA A 120 -23.98 -3.71 -9.80
N THR A 121 -23.52 -4.71 -9.04
CA THR A 121 -24.34 -5.79 -8.46
C THR A 121 -25.16 -5.34 -7.24
N GLY A 122 -25.41 -4.04 -7.09
CA GLY A 122 -26.26 -3.51 -6.02
C GLY A 122 -27.72 -3.83 -6.31
N GLY A 123 -28.34 -4.72 -5.53
CA GLY A 123 -29.75 -5.12 -5.66
C GLY A 123 -30.79 -4.04 -5.29
N GLY A 124 -30.39 -2.77 -5.19
CA GLY A 124 -31.29 -1.67 -4.81
C GLY A 124 -32.43 -1.42 -5.81
N GLY A 125 -32.28 -1.85 -7.06
CA GLY A 125 -33.30 -1.72 -8.11
C GLY A 125 -34.34 -2.85 -8.16
N THR A 126 -34.18 -3.92 -7.38
CA THR A 126 -35.16 -5.02 -7.33
C THR A 126 -36.17 -4.86 -6.19
N ALA A 127 -36.16 -3.73 -5.48
CA ALA A 127 -37.21 -3.41 -4.52
C ALA A 127 -38.53 -3.21 -5.28
N PRO A 128 -39.58 -4.00 -4.98
CA PRO A 128 -40.85 -3.88 -5.68
C PRO A 128 -41.58 -2.60 -5.24
N GLU A 129 -41.28 -1.47 -5.89
CA GLU A 129 -41.91 -0.19 -5.58
C GLU A 129 -43.44 -0.24 -5.72
N ARG A 130 -43.97 -0.91 -6.75
CA ARG A 130 -45.42 -1.04 -6.94
C ARG A 130 -46.09 -1.86 -5.84
N THR A 131 -45.45 -2.91 -5.35
CA THR A 131 -46.03 -3.77 -4.31
C THR A 131 -46.05 -3.07 -2.96
N ALA A 132 -45.05 -2.23 -2.68
CA ALA A 132 -45.02 -1.38 -1.49
C ALA A 132 -46.19 -0.37 -1.49
N SER A 133 -46.43 0.33 -2.59
CA SER A 133 -47.58 1.26 -2.70
C SER A 133 -48.92 0.54 -2.58
N LEU A 134 -49.04 -0.68 -3.13
CA LEU A 134 -50.27 -1.46 -3.07
C LEU A 134 -50.57 -1.96 -1.65
N LEU A 135 -49.54 -2.41 -0.91
CA LEU A 135 -49.67 -2.84 0.48
C LEU A 135 -50.03 -1.68 1.41
N ILE A 136 -49.37 -0.53 1.24
CA ILE A 136 -49.66 0.67 2.03
C ILE A 136 -51.07 1.19 1.73
N GLY A 137 -51.43 1.33 0.45
CA GLY A 137 -52.75 1.81 0.05
C GLY A 137 -53.88 0.85 0.42
N GLY A 138 -53.68 -0.46 0.20
CA GLY A 138 -54.65 -1.50 0.53
C GLY A 138 -54.87 -1.63 2.04
N GLY A 139 -53.80 -1.59 2.84
CA GLY A 139 -53.89 -1.64 4.30
C GLY A 139 -54.68 -0.45 4.88
N LEU A 140 -54.45 0.76 4.37
CA LEU A 140 -55.18 1.95 4.81
C LEU A 140 -56.68 1.85 4.49
N ALA A 141 -57.03 1.41 3.28
CA ALA A 141 -58.42 1.24 2.87
C ALA A 141 -59.18 0.25 3.77
N ALA A 142 -58.55 -0.89 4.11
CA ALA A 142 -59.15 -1.89 4.97
C ALA A 142 -59.43 -1.35 6.39
N MET A 143 -58.52 -0.56 6.96
CA MET A 143 -58.69 0.04 8.29
C MET A 143 -59.86 1.04 8.32
N LEU A 144 -60.02 1.85 7.27
CA LEU A 144 -61.12 2.81 7.17
C LEU A 144 -62.49 2.10 7.09
N VAL A 145 -62.58 1.02 6.31
CA VAL A 145 -63.81 0.22 6.22
C VAL A 145 -64.16 -0.41 7.57
N ALA A 146 -63.18 -1.00 8.26
CA ALA A 146 -63.38 -1.60 9.58
C ALA A 146 -63.84 -0.55 10.62
N ALA A 147 -63.21 0.62 10.64
CA ALA A 147 -63.60 1.72 11.53
C ALA A 147 -65.03 2.21 11.26
N GLY A 148 -65.40 2.39 9.99
CA GLY A 148 -66.77 2.79 9.60
C GLY A 148 -67.82 1.78 10.05
N LEU A 149 -67.58 0.49 9.84
CA LEU A 149 -68.47 -0.59 10.28
C LEU A 149 -68.58 -0.65 11.80
N ALA A 150 -67.47 -0.48 12.54
CA ALA A 150 -67.46 -0.45 14.00
C ALA A 150 -68.29 0.73 14.54
N VAL A 151 -68.15 1.92 13.97
CA VAL A 151 -68.94 3.10 14.34
C VAL A 151 -70.44 2.86 14.06
N LEU A 152 -70.78 2.26 12.93
CA LEU A 152 -72.17 2.00 12.56
C LEU A 152 -72.81 0.96 13.49
N ALA A 153 -72.07 -0.08 13.87
CA ALA A 153 -72.50 -1.08 14.85
C ALA A 153 -72.73 -0.47 16.24
N LEU A 154 -71.84 0.42 16.69
CA LEU A 154 -71.97 1.14 17.96
C LEU A 154 -73.17 2.11 17.96
N ARG A 155 -73.42 2.79 16.83
CA ARG A 155 -74.62 3.65 16.68
C ARG A 155 -75.91 2.86 16.76
N ARG A 156 -75.99 1.70 16.08
CA ARG A 156 -77.18 0.82 16.14
C ARG A 156 -77.45 0.30 17.55
N ARG A 157 -76.42 -0.03 18.32
CA ARG A 157 -76.55 -0.47 19.73
C ARG A 157 -76.97 0.62 20.71
N ARG A 158 -76.84 1.91 20.35
CA ARG A 158 -77.26 3.03 21.21
C ARG A 158 -78.68 3.51 20.92
N LEU A 159 -79.26 3.11 19.79
CA LEU A 159 -80.58 3.53 19.31
C LEU A 159 -81.66 2.44 19.45
N GLY A 160 -81.27 1.24 19.90
CA GLY A 160 -82.18 0.17 20.31
C GLY A 160 -81.94 -0.18 21.76
#